data_AF-A0A653WHD6-F1
#
_entry.id   AF-A0A653WHD6-F1
#
_cell.length_a   1.000
_cell.length_b   1.000
_cell.length_c   1.000
_cell.angle_alpha   90.00
_cell.angle_beta   90.00
_cell.angle_gamma   90.00
#
_symmetry.space_group_name_H-M   'P 1'
#
loop_
_entity.id
_entity.type
_entity.pdbx_description
1 polymer ?
#
loop_
_entity_poly.entity_id
_entity_poly.type
_entity_poly.pdbx_seq_one_letter_code
_entity_poly.pdbx_strand_id
1 'polypeptide(L)'
;MVEMSTPTVSDRVFAACDQLEAAGERITVATVRKQAQVSMQDASEGVRAWRQAHAQAQSVPEPPEAVARALNGAWGAALTAARTEVEHLATEARQAQEHAEAEAADLLAAITETEVSRDEARSELERIRAELTRAQAEQQQAIGKASDAIQARAREEGRREQAVNEAGRLRGELDEAKERVREFQDIADQAKAQAQQDRHARAQAEAETKTARTALTEAEISRDEAFSTLKDCRADLTKVQAERDQAVETAAQARQDQAQEKATRQQAEAEVAQLRKDLKSSREKLRKTDTETKSLRTELSAAQEEIRTLRD
;
A
#
# COMPACT_ATOMS: atom_id res chain seq x y z
N MET A 1 162.58 -48.63 -2.40
CA MET A 1 162.15 -47.25 -2.11
C MET A 1 161.75 -46.64 -3.44
N VAL A 2 160.48 -46.31 -3.62
CA VAL A 2 159.95 -45.81 -4.90
C VAL A 2 160.61 -44.47 -5.20
N GLU A 3 161.44 -44.44 -6.24
CA GLU A 3 162.00 -43.22 -6.80
C GLU A 3 160.84 -42.31 -7.20
N MET A 4 160.66 -41.20 -6.47
CA MET A 4 159.76 -40.13 -6.88
C MET A 4 160.37 -39.47 -8.10
N SER A 5 160.11 -40.06 -9.27
CA SER A 5 160.38 -39.48 -10.57
C SER A 5 159.70 -38.12 -10.60
N THR A 6 160.50 -37.05 -10.67
CA THR A 6 159.99 -35.69 -10.81
C THR A 6 159.10 -35.64 -12.05
N PRO A 7 157.85 -35.15 -11.94
CA PRO A 7 156.91 -35.14 -13.06
C PRO A 7 157.52 -34.36 -14.22
N THR A 8 157.53 -34.97 -15.39
CA THR A 8 158.08 -34.34 -16.58
C THR A 8 157.26 -33.09 -16.93
N VAL A 9 157.86 -32.18 -17.70
CA VAL A 9 157.17 -30.98 -18.15
C VAL A 9 155.88 -31.33 -18.91
N SER A 10 155.88 -32.43 -19.67
CA SER A 10 154.72 -32.95 -20.40
C SER A 10 153.59 -33.41 -19.47
N ASP A 11 153.91 -34.17 -18.42
CA ASP A 11 152.90 -34.68 -17.47
C ASP A 11 152.18 -33.54 -16.75
N ARG A 12 152.91 -32.47 -16.40
CA ARG A 12 152.31 -31.27 -15.77
C ARG A 12 151.38 -30.52 -16.73
N VAL A 13 151.73 -30.47 -18.02
CA VAL A 13 150.89 -29.83 -19.04
C VAL A 13 149.61 -30.63 -19.30
N PHE A 14 149.68 -31.96 -19.39
CA PHE A 14 148.51 -32.83 -19.56
C PHE A 14 147.57 -32.74 -18.36
N ALA A 15 148.09 -32.86 -17.14
CA ALA A 15 147.29 -32.73 -15.92
C ALA A 15 146.61 -31.35 -15.80
N ALA A 16 147.28 -30.28 -16.24
CA ALA A 16 146.69 -28.94 -16.30
C ALA A 16 145.56 -28.84 -17.34
N CYS A 17 145.67 -29.54 -18.47
CA CYS A 17 144.59 -29.57 -19.47
C CYS A 17 143.38 -30.36 -18.96
N ASP A 18 143.59 -31.54 -18.35
CA ASP A 18 142.51 -32.35 -17.75
C ASP A 18 141.75 -31.58 -16.66
N GLN A 19 142.48 -30.83 -15.82
CA GLN A 19 141.88 -29.98 -14.79
C GLN A 19 141.03 -28.84 -15.39
N LEU A 20 141.51 -28.21 -16.47
CA LEU A 20 140.75 -27.15 -17.15
C LEU A 20 139.50 -27.70 -17.85
N GLU A 21 139.55 -28.91 -18.42
CA GLU A 21 138.39 -29.56 -19.02
C GLU A 21 137.32 -29.94 -17.98
N ALA A 22 137.73 -30.56 -16.88
CA ALA A 22 136.83 -30.91 -15.77
C ALA A 22 136.17 -29.68 -15.14
N ALA A 23 136.86 -28.53 -15.15
CA ALA A 23 136.32 -27.24 -14.69
C ALA A 23 135.41 -26.54 -15.73
N GLY A 24 135.31 -27.05 -16.96
CA GLY A 24 134.59 -26.40 -18.06
C GLY A 24 135.25 -25.09 -18.55
N GLU A 25 136.52 -24.86 -18.21
CA GLU A 25 137.27 -23.67 -18.62
C GLU A 25 137.89 -23.84 -20.02
N ARG A 26 138.07 -22.72 -20.73
CA ARG A 26 138.72 -22.74 -22.05
C ARG A 26 140.19 -23.12 -21.92
N ILE A 27 140.55 -24.26 -22.50
CA ILE A 27 141.93 -24.77 -22.56
C ILE A 27 142.73 -23.97 -23.60
N THR A 28 143.46 -22.96 -23.14
CA THR A 28 144.36 -22.12 -23.95
C THR A 28 145.81 -22.30 -23.52
N VAL A 29 146.77 -22.07 -24.43
CA VAL A 29 148.20 -22.17 -24.11
C VAL A 29 148.57 -21.26 -22.93
N ALA A 30 147.96 -20.07 -22.83
CA ALA A 30 148.22 -19.13 -21.74
C ALA A 30 147.70 -19.64 -20.38
N THR A 31 146.50 -20.22 -20.33
CA THR A 31 145.94 -20.79 -19.10
C THR A 31 146.72 -22.03 -18.65
N VAL A 32 147.08 -22.89 -19.59
CA VAL A 32 147.88 -24.10 -19.32
C VAL A 32 149.31 -23.75 -18.89
N ARG A 33 149.96 -22.75 -19.51
CA ARG A 33 151.27 -22.25 -19.09
C ARG A 33 151.24 -21.73 -17.65
N LYS A 34 150.20 -20.98 -17.29
CA LYS A 34 150.02 -20.42 -15.94
C LYS A 34 149.78 -21.53 -14.92
N GLN A 35 148.96 -22.53 -15.26
CA GLN A 35 148.60 -23.64 -14.38
C GLN A 35 149.74 -24.65 -14.19
N ALA A 36 150.45 -25.02 -15.27
CA ALA A 36 151.53 -26.00 -15.23
C ALA A 36 152.92 -25.40 -14.88
N GLN A 37 153.04 -24.07 -14.84
CA GLN A 37 154.28 -23.32 -14.59
C GLN A 37 155.44 -23.73 -15.53
N VAL A 38 155.15 -23.84 -16.83
CA VAL A 38 156.11 -24.25 -17.86
C VAL A 38 156.45 -23.10 -18.82
N SER A 39 157.44 -23.30 -19.70
CA SER A 39 157.72 -22.31 -20.75
C SER A 39 156.55 -22.21 -21.75
N MET A 40 156.45 -21.09 -22.47
CA MET A 40 155.42 -20.92 -23.49
C MET A 40 155.50 -21.99 -24.59
N GLN A 41 156.71 -22.42 -24.93
CA GLN A 41 156.97 -23.43 -25.95
C GLN A 41 156.48 -24.80 -25.49
N ASP A 42 156.80 -25.20 -24.25
CA ASP A 42 156.36 -26.49 -23.69
C ASP A 42 154.84 -26.54 -23.48
N ALA A 43 154.21 -25.43 -23.08
CA ALA A 43 152.76 -25.35 -22.98
C ALA A 43 152.09 -25.50 -24.35
N SER A 44 152.64 -24.88 -25.40
CA SER A 44 152.08 -24.98 -26.74
C SER A 44 152.21 -26.40 -27.31
N GLU A 45 153.34 -27.05 -27.09
CA GLU A 45 153.59 -28.41 -27.55
C GLU A 45 152.75 -29.42 -26.77
N GLY A 46 152.70 -29.31 -25.45
CA GLY A 46 151.90 -30.19 -24.61
C GLY A 46 150.38 -30.01 -24.78
N VAL A 47 149.86 -28.79 -24.99
CA VAL A 47 148.43 -28.59 -25.33
C VAL A 47 148.09 -29.21 -26.68
N ARG A 48 148.99 -29.11 -27.67
CA ARG A 48 148.78 -29.76 -28.97
C ARG A 48 148.77 -31.28 -28.82
N ALA A 49 149.73 -31.84 -28.09
CA ALA A 49 149.80 -33.27 -27.80
C ALA A 49 148.58 -33.77 -27.00
N TRP A 50 148.14 -33.02 -25.99
CA TRP A 50 146.96 -33.34 -25.20
C TRP A 50 145.69 -33.30 -26.06
N ARG A 51 145.49 -32.27 -26.89
CA ARG A 51 144.35 -32.22 -27.82
C ARG A 51 144.35 -33.39 -28.80
N GLN A 52 145.52 -33.80 -29.26
CA GLN A 52 145.66 -34.93 -30.17
C GLN A 52 145.32 -36.25 -29.47
N ALA A 53 145.78 -36.45 -28.23
CA ALA A 53 145.43 -37.60 -27.41
C ALA A 53 143.94 -37.63 -27.03
N HIS A 54 143.37 -36.47 -26.66
CA HIS A 54 141.96 -36.37 -26.29
C HIS A 54 141.01 -36.56 -27.48
N ALA A 55 141.38 -36.06 -28.66
CA ALA A 55 140.64 -36.34 -29.90
C ALA A 55 140.70 -37.83 -30.29
N GLN A 56 141.83 -38.51 -30.01
CA GLN A 56 141.94 -39.97 -30.19
C GLN A 56 141.16 -40.76 -29.13
N ALA A 57 140.95 -40.22 -27.92
CA ALA A 57 140.15 -40.86 -26.88
C ALA A 57 138.64 -40.62 -27.04
N GLN A 58 138.23 -39.45 -27.56
CA GLN A 58 136.84 -39.10 -27.87
C GLN A 58 136.40 -39.54 -29.27
N SER A 59 137.28 -40.15 -30.07
CA SER A 59 136.85 -40.87 -31.28
C SER A 59 136.08 -42.10 -30.83
N VAL A 60 134.77 -41.94 -30.63
CA VAL A 60 133.85 -43.05 -30.49
C VAL A 60 134.05 -43.90 -31.76
N PRO A 61 134.49 -45.16 -31.63
CA PRO A 61 134.65 -46.02 -32.79
C PRO A 61 133.30 -46.12 -33.49
N GLU A 62 133.28 -45.86 -34.80
CA GLU A 62 132.06 -46.00 -35.58
C GLU A 62 131.49 -47.40 -35.32
N PRO A 63 130.21 -47.50 -34.92
CA PRO A 63 129.61 -48.79 -34.67
C PRO A 63 129.76 -49.63 -35.94
N PRO A 64 130.07 -50.94 -35.83
CA PRO A 64 130.15 -51.81 -36.98
C PRO A 64 128.91 -51.61 -37.86
N GLU A 65 129.10 -51.54 -39.18
CA GLU A 65 128.08 -51.13 -40.13
C GLU A 65 126.73 -51.88 -39.96
N ALA A 66 126.80 -53.14 -39.51
CA ALA A 66 125.64 -53.96 -39.16
C ALA A 66 124.81 -53.39 -37.99
N VAL A 67 125.44 -52.86 -36.95
CA VAL A 67 124.79 -52.23 -35.79
C VAL A 67 124.17 -50.89 -36.18
N ALA A 68 124.87 -50.06 -36.97
CA ALA A 68 124.32 -48.81 -37.49
C ALA A 68 123.08 -49.06 -38.36
N ARG A 69 123.12 -50.06 -39.25
CA ARG A 69 121.97 -50.49 -40.05
C ARG A 69 120.81 -51.00 -39.20
N ALA A 70 121.08 -51.82 -38.19
CA ALA A 70 120.05 -52.33 -37.29
C ALA A 70 119.38 -51.21 -36.47
N LEU A 71 120.18 -50.27 -35.93
CA LEU A 71 119.67 -49.12 -35.17
C LEU A 71 118.84 -48.19 -36.06
N ASN A 72 119.33 -47.84 -37.25
CA ASN A 72 118.60 -47.00 -38.20
C ASN A 72 117.29 -47.67 -38.66
N GLY A 73 117.29 -49.00 -38.85
CA GLY A 73 116.10 -49.78 -39.16
C GLY A 73 115.08 -49.77 -38.02
N ALA A 74 115.53 -50.03 -36.78
CA ALA A 74 114.67 -50.03 -35.59
C ALA A 74 114.10 -48.63 -35.31
N TRP A 75 114.92 -47.59 -35.45
CA TRP A 75 114.49 -46.19 -35.31
C TRP A 75 113.48 -45.79 -36.39
N GLY A 76 113.74 -46.15 -37.66
CA GLY A 76 112.81 -45.91 -38.76
C GLY A 76 111.47 -46.64 -38.58
N ALA A 77 111.49 -47.87 -38.10
CA ALA A 77 110.30 -48.64 -37.76
C ALA A 77 109.53 -48.01 -36.58
N ALA A 78 110.22 -47.61 -35.52
CA ALA A 78 109.62 -46.94 -34.36
C ALA A 78 109.00 -45.59 -34.75
N LEU A 79 109.69 -44.79 -35.58
CA LEU A 79 109.16 -43.53 -36.08
C LEU A 79 107.93 -43.72 -36.96
N THR A 80 107.93 -44.77 -37.80
CA THR A 80 106.76 -45.10 -38.63
C THR A 80 105.58 -45.54 -37.77
N ALA A 81 105.81 -46.41 -36.79
CA ALA A 81 104.79 -46.84 -35.83
C ALA A 81 104.21 -45.66 -35.03
N ALA A 82 105.07 -44.77 -34.52
CA ALA A 82 104.63 -43.57 -33.81
C ALA A 82 103.83 -42.63 -34.70
N ARG A 83 104.20 -42.46 -35.97
CA ARG A 83 103.42 -41.66 -36.93
C ARG A 83 102.05 -42.27 -37.19
N THR A 84 101.98 -43.58 -37.42
CA THR A 84 100.70 -44.26 -37.64
C THR A 84 99.79 -44.18 -36.41
N GLU A 85 100.36 -44.25 -35.20
CA GLU A 85 99.62 -44.10 -33.94
C GLU A 85 99.11 -42.66 -33.77
N VAL A 86 99.93 -41.65 -34.05
CA VAL A 86 99.50 -40.24 -34.03
C VAL A 86 98.42 -39.96 -35.08
N GLU A 87 98.55 -40.50 -36.28
CA GLU A 87 97.54 -40.39 -37.33
C GLU A 87 96.22 -41.04 -36.90
N HIS A 88 96.27 -42.24 -36.30
CA HIS A 88 95.10 -42.93 -35.76
C HIS A 88 94.42 -42.11 -34.67
N LEU A 89 95.15 -41.66 -33.65
CA LEU A 89 94.62 -40.82 -32.58
C LEU A 89 94.05 -39.51 -33.12
N ALA A 90 94.68 -38.90 -34.13
CA ALA A 90 94.18 -37.69 -34.77
C ALA A 90 92.90 -37.94 -35.59
N THR A 91 92.72 -39.14 -36.16
CA THR A 91 91.46 -39.51 -36.81
C THR A 91 90.36 -39.80 -35.81
N GLU A 92 90.65 -40.51 -34.72
CA GLU A 92 89.70 -40.76 -33.64
C GLU A 92 89.24 -39.47 -32.96
N ALA A 93 90.17 -38.56 -32.66
CA ALA A 93 89.86 -37.26 -32.08
C ALA A 93 88.98 -36.41 -33.02
N ARG A 94 89.24 -36.44 -34.34
CA ARG A 94 88.39 -35.77 -35.33
C ARG A 94 86.99 -36.37 -35.39
N GLN A 95 86.87 -37.69 -35.43
CA GLN A 95 85.57 -38.36 -35.42
C GLN A 95 84.79 -38.08 -34.13
N ALA A 96 85.47 -38.10 -32.98
CA ALA A 96 84.85 -37.76 -31.70
C ALA A 96 84.39 -36.29 -31.66
N GLN A 97 85.18 -35.37 -32.23
CA GLN A 97 84.79 -33.96 -32.36
C GLN A 97 83.58 -33.80 -33.28
N GLU A 98 83.60 -34.39 -34.48
CA GLU A 98 82.47 -34.34 -35.42
C GLU A 98 81.20 -34.92 -34.80
N HIS A 99 81.31 -36.01 -34.05
CA HIS A 99 80.18 -36.60 -33.35
C HIS A 99 79.64 -35.69 -32.25
N ALA A 100 80.52 -35.10 -31.42
CA ALA A 100 80.12 -34.16 -30.38
C ALA A 100 79.49 -32.87 -30.94
N GLU A 101 80.00 -32.38 -32.09
CA GLU A 101 79.42 -31.24 -32.79
C GLU A 101 78.03 -31.55 -33.35
N ALA A 102 77.83 -32.76 -33.89
CA ALA A 102 76.52 -33.21 -34.35
C ALA A 102 75.52 -33.36 -33.19
N GLU A 103 75.92 -33.99 -32.08
CA GLU A 103 75.09 -34.09 -30.88
C GLU A 103 74.74 -32.71 -30.30
N ALA A 104 75.69 -31.78 -30.29
CA ALA A 104 75.45 -30.40 -29.85
C ALA A 104 74.45 -29.68 -30.76
N ALA A 105 74.55 -29.88 -32.08
CA ALA A 105 73.59 -29.32 -33.04
C ALA A 105 72.17 -29.89 -32.83
N ASP A 106 72.05 -31.20 -32.61
CA ASP A 106 70.76 -31.86 -32.35
C ASP A 106 70.14 -31.39 -31.03
N LEU A 107 70.94 -31.23 -29.98
CA LEU A 107 70.48 -30.69 -28.70
C LEU A 107 70.02 -29.23 -28.82
N LEU A 108 70.73 -28.40 -29.58
CA LEU A 108 70.32 -27.03 -29.85
C LEU A 108 69.01 -26.98 -30.65
N ALA A 109 68.82 -27.86 -31.63
CA ALA A 109 67.56 -27.98 -32.36
C ALA A 109 66.41 -28.39 -31.42
N ALA A 110 66.62 -29.37 -30.55
CA ALA A 110 65.61 -29.81 -29.58
C ALA A 110 65.26 -28.71 -28.54
N ILE A 111 66.25 -27.94 -28.09
CA ILE A 111 66.04 -26.78 -27.21
C ILE A 111 65.19 -25.73 -27.91
N THR A 112 65.54 -25.36 -29.15
CA THR A 112 64.78 -24.33 -29.88
C THR A 112 63.34 -24.75 -30.16
N GLU A 113 63.09 -26.02 -30.52
CA GLU A 113 61.73 -26.56 -30.67
C GLU A 113 60.94 -26.51 -29.36
N THR A 114 61.57 -26.90 -28.25
CA THR A 114 60.94 -26.86 -26.91
C THR A 114 60.63 -25.42 -26.47
N GLU A 115 61.50 -24.46 -26.79
CA GLU A 115 61.27 -23.05 -26.49
C GLU A 115 60.11 -22.47 -27.31
N VAL A 116 60.03 -22.80 -28.61
CA VAL A 116 58.89 -22.41 -29.45
C VAL A 116 57.59 -22.99 -28.90
N SER A 117 57.56 -24.29 -28.59
CA SER A 117 56.37 -24.95 -28.02
C SER A 117 55.96 -24.36 -26.67
N ARG A 118 56.93 -24.02 -25.81
CA ARG A 118 56.69 -23.34 -24.53
C ARG A 118 56.08 -21.96 -24.75
N ASP A 119 56.58 -21.19 -25.70
CA ASP A 119 56.11 -19.83 -25.96
C ASP A 119 54.71 -19.85 -26.60
N GLU A 120 54.42 -20.81 -27.48
CA GLU A 120 53.06 -21.07 -28.00
C GLU A 120 52.08 -21.43 -26.87
N ALA A 121 52.45 -22.35 -25.98
CA ALA A 121 51.63 -22.72 -24.82
C ALA A 121 51.38 -21.54 -23.89
N ARG A 122 52.37 -20.65 -23.70
CA ARG A 122 52.20 -19.42 -22.93
C ARG A 122 51.22 -18.46 -23.60
N SER A 123 51.33 -18.23 -24.91
CA SER A 123 50.41 -17.39 -25.65
C SER A 123 48.97 -17.91 -25.58
N GLU A 124 48.79 -19.24 -25.68
CA GLU A 124 47.47 -19.87 -25.57
C GLU A 124 46.89 -19.74 -24.15
N LEU A 125 47.71 -19.90 -23.10
CA LEU A 125 47.28 -19.66 -21.73
C LEU A 125 46.84 -18.21 -21.49
N GLU A 126 47.56 -17.23 -22.03
CA GLU A 126 47.17 -15.82 -21.93
C GLU A 126 45.87 -15.54 -22.70
N ARG A 127 45.66 -16.17 -23.86
CA ARG A 127 44.39 -16.09 -24.61
C ARG A 127 43.23 -16.64 -23.78
N ILE A 128 43.37 -17.83 -23.21
CA ILE A 128 42.33 -18.46 -22.38
C ILE A 128 42.04 -17.63 -21.13
N ARG A 129 43.06 -17.03 -20.49
CA ARG A 129 42.89 -16.13 -19.34
C ARG A 129 42.09 -14.88 -19.70
N ALA A 130 42.38 -14.27 -20.85
CA ALA A 130 41.65 -13.12 -21.35
C ALA A 130 40.17 -13.48 -21.65
N GLU A 131 39.93 -14.63 -22.30
CA GLU A 131 38.59 -15.15 -22.57
C GLU A 131 37.81 -15.44 -21.28
N LEU A 132 38.46 -16.05 -20.28
CA LEU A 132 37.86 -16.32 -18.98
C LEU A 132 37.46 -15.03 -18.26
N THR A 133 38.34 -14.03 -18.25
CA THR A 133 38.06 -12.72 -17.63
C THR A 133 36.90 -12.02 -18.33
N ARG A 134 36.85 -12.07 -19.66
CA ARG A 134 35.73 -11.55 -20.45
C ARG A 134 34.42 -12.27 -20.13
N ALA A 135 34.43 -13.60 -20.10
CA ALA A 135 33.25 -14.39 -19.77
C ALA A 135 32.73 -14.12 -18.36
N GLN A 136 33.64 -13.95 -17.38
CA GLN A 136 33.28 -13.55 -16.01
C GLN A 136 32.65 -12.15 -15.95
N ALA A 137 33.19 -11.19 -16.71
CA ALA A 137 32.61 -9.85 -16.79
C ALA A 137 31.21 -9.87 -17.44
N GLU A 138 31.03 -10.63 -18.52
CA GLU A 138 29.74 -10.82 -19.19
C GLU A 138 28.72 -11.51 -18.26
N GLN A 139 29.15 -12.53 -17.51
CA GLN A 139 28.32 -13.20 -16.50
C GLN A 139 27.88 -12.24 -15.39
N GLN A 140 28.80 -11.44 -14.84
CA GLN A 140 28.48 -10.47 -13.79
C GLN A 140 27.51 -9.39 -14.32
N GLN A 141 27.70 -8.95 -15.56
CA GLN A 141 26.78 -8.01 -16.20
C GLN A 141 25.39 -8.64 -16.41
N ALA A 142 25.32 -9.91 -16.82
CA ALA A 142 24.07 -10.64 -16.98
C ALA A 142 23.32 -10.80 -15.65
N ILE A 143 24.04 -11.13 -14.57
CA ILE A 143 23.48 -11.20 -13.21
C ILE A 143 22.93 -9.84 -12.78
N GLY A 144 23.67 -8.75 -13.02
CA GLY A 144 23.20 -7.39 -12.74
C GLY A 144 21.90 -7.05 -13.47
N LYS A 145 21.86 -7.28 -14.79
CA LYS A 145 20.66 -7.07 -15.62
C LYS A 145 19.47 -7.91 -15.15
N ALA A 146 19.70 -9.17 -14.77
CA ALA A 146 18.64 -10.05 -14.26
C ALA A 146 18.09 -9.53 -12.92
N SER A 147 18.96 -9.10 -12.01
CA SER A 147 18.57 -8.48 -10.73
C SER A 147 17.72 -7.23 -10.94
N ASP A 148 18.15 -6.33 -11.84
CA ASP A 148 17.40 -5.11 -12.17
C ASP A 148 16.03 -5.42 -12.77
N ALA A 149 15.95 -6.42 -13.66
CA ALA A 149 14.70 -6.86 -14.26
C ALA A 149 13.73 -7.44 -13.21
N ILE A 150 14.25 -8.22 -12.23
CA ILE A 150 13.45 -8.74 -11.11
C ILE A 150 12.90 -7.60 -10.26
N GLN A 151 13.73 -6.60 -9.92
CA GLN A 151 13.29 -5.44 -9.14
C GLN A 151 12.26 -4.60 -9.90
N ALA A 152 12.46 -4.37 -11.19
CA ALA A 152 11.50 -3.64 -12.03
C ALA A 152 10.15 -4.37 -12.09
N ARG A 153 10.18 -5.70 -12.25
CA ARG A 153 8.97 -6.53 -12.23
C ARG A 153 8.24 -6.45 -10.89
N ALA A 154 8.95 -6.56 -9.76
CA ALA A 154 8.35 -6.45 -8.43
C ALA A 154 7.68 -5.08 -8.21
N ARG A 155 8.30 -3.99 -8.71
CA ARG A 155 7.71 -2.64 -8.65
C ARG A 155 6.45 -2.51 -9.51
N GLU A 156 6.43 -3.13 -10.69
CA GLU A 156 5.23 -3.16 -11.55
C GLU A 156 4.11 -4.01 -10.94
N GLU A 157 4.43 -5.17 -10.36
CA GLU A 157 3.47 -6.02 -9.65
C GLU A 157 2.86 -5.26 -8.46
N GLY A 158 3.68 -4.59 -7.64
CA GLY A 158 3.18 -3.74 -6.55
C GLY A 158 2.28 -2.59 -7.02
N ARG A 159 2.62 -1.94 -8.15
CA ARG A 159 1.74 -0.90 -8.75
C ARG A 159 0.41 -1.49 -9.24
N ARG A 160 0.42 -2.69 -9.81
CA ARG A 160 -0.80 -3.38 -10.25
C ARG A 160 -1.68 -3.77 -9.07
N GLU A 161 -1.10 -4.31 -7.99
CA GLU A 161 -1.84 -4.63 -6.76
C GLU A 161 -2.48 -3.38 -6.15
N GLN A 162 -1.74 -2.28 -6.07
CA GLN A 162 -2.30 -0.99 -5.61
C GLN A 162 -3.46 -0.52 -6.49
N ALA A 163 -3.33 -0.59 -7.81
CA ALA A 163 -4.40 -0.22 -8.73
C ALA A 163 -5.65 -1.12 -8.60
N VAL A 164 -5.46 -2.42 -8.37
CA VAL A 164 -6.56 -3.37 -8.13
C VAL A 164 -7.27 -3.07 -6.81
N ASN A 165 -6.51 -2.80 -5.74
CA ASN A 165 -7.06 -2.45 -4.43
C ASN A 165 -7.85 -1.14 -4.50
N GLU A 166 -7.31 -0.13 -5.16
CA GLU A 166 -7.97 1.17 -5.34
C GLU A 166 -9.24 1.04 -6.20
N ALA A 167 -9.19 0.26 -7.29
CA ALA A 167 -10.37 -0.04 -8.09
C ALA A 167 -11.44 -0.80 -7.28
N GLY A 168 -11.03 -1.72 -6.39
CA GLY A 168 -11.90 -2.40 -5.45
C GLY A 168 -12.58 -1.44 -4.48
N ARG A 169 -11.80 -0.53 -3.86
CA ARG A 169 -12.30 0.53 -2.96
C ARG A 169 -13.32 1.41 -3.66
N LEU A 170 -12.99 1.93 -4.84
CA LEU A 170 -13.88 2.80 -5.62
C LEU A 170 -15.16 2.10 -6.07
N ARG A 171 -15.12 0.79 -6.36
CA ARG A 171 -16.35 0.02 -6.64
C ARG A 171 -17.23 -0.10 -5.41
N GLY A 172 -16.65 -0.37 -4.24
CA GLY A 172 -17.38 -0.39 -2.98
C GLY A 172 -18.06 0.95 -2.68
N GLU A 173 -17.32 2.06 -2.82
CA GLU A 173 -17.86 3.42 -2.64
C GLU A 173 -18.98 3.75 -3.65
N LEU A 174 -18.84 3.29 -4.90
CA LEU A 174 -19.87 3.47 -5.91
C LEU A 174 -21.14 2.67 -5.58
N ASP A 175 -21.00 1.45 -5.07
CA ASP A 175 -22.14 0.62 -4.69
C ASP A 175 -22.86 1.18 -3.46
N GLU A 176 -22.12 1.63 -2.43
CA GLU A 176 -22.69 2.38 -1.31
C GLU A 176 -23.42 3.65 -1.77
N ALA A 177 -22.84 4.41 -2.69
CA ALA A 177 -23.47 5.62 -3.22
C ALA A 177 -24.78 5.29 -3.96
N LYS A 178 -24.83 4.18 -4.72
CA LYS A 178 -26.07 3.72 -5.37
C LYS A 178 -27.12 3.31 -4.34
N GLU A 179 -26.73 2.64 -3.26
CA GLU A 179 -27.66 2.27 -2.19
C GLU A 179 -28.24 3.52 -1.52
N ARG A 180 -27.40 4.51 -1.17
CA ARG A 180 -27.89 5.80 -0.62
C ARG A 180 -28.83 6.52 -1.59
N VAL A 181 -28.56 6.48 -2.89
CA VAL A 181 -29.48 7.07 -3.90
C VAL A 181 -30.82 6.33 -3.91
N ARG A 182 -30.83 5.00 -3.82
CA ARG A 182 -32.08 4.23 -3.73
C ARG A 182 -32.85 4.55 -2.46
N GLU A 183 -32.17 4.63 -1.31
CA GLU A 183 -32.79 5.03 -0.04
C GLU A 183 -33.42 6.43 -0.14
N PHE A 184 -32.73 7.40 -0.73
CA PHE A 184 -33.29 8.73 -0.94
C PHE A 184 -34.47 8.73 -1.91
N GLN A 185 -34.47 7.87 -2.93
CA GLN A 185 -35.61 7.70 -3.83
C GLN A 185 -36.82 7.12 -3.10
N ASP A 186 -36.62 6.08 -2.28
CA ASP A 186 -37.69 5.47 -1.48
C ASP A 186 -38.27 6.47 -0.48
N ILE A 187 -37.42 7.24 0.21
CA ILE A 187 -37.85 8.31 1.13
C ILE A 187 -38.64 9.39 0.36
N ALA A 188 -38.15 9.80 -0.81
CA ALA A 188 -38.84 10.80 -1.62
C ALA A 188 -40.21 10.32 -2.10
N ASP A 189 -40.34 9.05 -2.48
CA ASP A 189 -41.62 8.48 -2.92
C ASP A 189 -42.59 8.26 -1.75
N GLN A 190 -42.09 7.86 -0.57
CA GLN A 190 -42.88 7.85 0.67
C GLN A 190 -43.38 9.26 1.03
N ALA A 191 -42.51 10.27 0.96
CA ALA A 191 -42.88 11.66 1.23
C ALA A 191 -43.94 12.18 0.25
N LYS A 192 -43.85 11.82 -1.04
CA LYS A 192 -44.90 12.14 -2.03
C LYS A 192 -46.22 11.45 -1.71
N ALA A 193 -46.19 10.17 -1.36
CA ALA A 193 -47.39 9.41 -1.00
C ALA A 193 -48.07 10.02 0.24
N GLN A 194 -47.29 10.37 1.26
CA GLN A 194 -47.80 11.07 2.46
C GLN A 194 -48.39 12.43 2.10
N ALA A 195 -47.71 13.23 1.28
CA ALA A 195 -48.24 14.52 0.84
C ALA A 195 -49.55 14.39 0.05
N GLN A 196 -49.74 13.31 -0.71
CA GLN A 196 -51.01 13.02 -1.38
C GLN A 196 -52.10 12.64 -0.38
N GLN A 197 -51.81 11.78 0.60
CA GLN A 197 -52.75 11.44 1.68
C GLN A 197 -53.17 12.68 2.47
N ASP A 198 -52.23 13.54 2.85
CA ASP A 198 -52.50 14.79 3.56
C ASP A 198 -53.38 15.73 2.74
N ARG A 199 -53.16 15.80 1.41
CA ARG A 199 -54.04 16.58 0.50
C ARG A 199 -55.45 16.01 0.45
N HIS A 200 -55.61 14.69 0.39
CA HIS A 200 -56.92 14.05 0.41
C HIS A 200 -57.63 14.28 1.74
N ALA A 201 -56.93 14.14 2.87
CA ALA A 201 -57.48 14.41 4.20
C ALA A 201 -57.92 15.87 4.35
N ARG A 202 -57.12 16.82 3.85
CA ARG A 202 -57.51 18.25 3.82
C ARG A 202 -58.74 18.50 2.96
N ALA A 203 -58.81 17.92 1.77
CA ALA A 203 -59.97 18.05 0.90
C ALA A 203 -61.25 17.47 1.54
N GLN A 204 -61.13 16.35 2.26
CA GLN A 204 -62.24 15.76 3.03
C GLN A 204 -62.68 16.69 4.16
N ALA A 205 -61.75 17.20 4.96
CA ALA A 205 -62.07 18.15 6.03
C ALA A 205 -62.70 19.45 5.49
N GLU A 206 -62.25 19.96 4.34
CA GLU A 206 -62.87 21.10 3.66
C GLU A 206 -64.31 20.79 3.19
N ALA A 207 -64.57 19.58 2.70
CA ALA A 207 -65.91 19.16 2.31
C ALA A 207 -66.85 19.00 3.52
N GLU A 208 -66.36 18.40 4.61
CA GLU A 208 -67.09 18.25 5.87
C GLU A 208 -67.41 19.62 6.49
N THR A 209 -66.44 20.52 6.56
CA THR A 209 -66.65 21.88 7.07
C THR A 209 -67.63 22.67 6.21
N LYS A 210 -67.60 22.51 4.88
CA LYS A 210 -68.60 23.10 3.97
C LYS A 210 -70.01 22.55 4.26
N THR A 211 -70.12 21.24 4.47
CA THR A 211 -71.40 20.58 4.80
C THR A 211 -71.93 21.01 6.17
N ALA A 212 -71.06 21.09 7.17
CA ALA A 212 -71.40 21.59 8.50
C ALA A 212 -71.86 23.05 8.44
N ARG A 213 -71.22 23.87 7.58
CA ARG A 213 -71.61 25.27 7.37
C ARG A 213 -72.98 25.40 6.72
N THR A 214 -73.30 24.60 5.70
CA THR A 214 -74.64 24.58 5.09
C THR A 214 -75.70 24.14 6.10
N ALA A 215 -75.41 23.09 6.88
CA ALA A 215 -76.31 22.62 7.93
C ALA A 215 -76.54 23.66 9.04
N LEU A 216 -75.50 24.42 9.42
CA LEU A 216 -75.64 25.54 10.36
C LEU A 216 -76.55 26.63 9.80
N THR A 217 -76.38 27.01 8.53
CA THR A 217 -77.25 28.00 7.88
C THR A 217 -78.70 27.53 7.79
N GLU A 218 -78.94 26.26 7.47
CA GLU A 218 -80.30 25.67 7.49
C GLU A 218 -80.91 25.66 8.89
N ALA A 219 -80.13 25.32 9.91
CA ALA A 219 -80.57 25.37 11.31
C ALA A 219 -80.90 26.81 11.77
N GLU A 220 -80.12 27.81 11.34
CA GLU A 220 -80.40 29.22 11.60
C GLU A 220 -81.70 29.69 10.94
N ILE A 221 -81.94 29.31 9.68
CA ILE A 221 -83.21 29.58 8.98
C ILE A 221 -84.38 28.95 9.74
N SER A 222 -84.28 27.67 10.08
CA SER A 222 -85.33 26.96 10.82
C SER A 222 -85.60 27.56 12.21
N ARG A 223 -84.54 28.01 12.90
CA ARG A 223 -84.67 28.73 14.17
C ARG A 223 -85.43 30.05 13.97
N ASP A 224 -85.11 30.81 12.95
CA ASP A 224 -85.74 32.10 12.67
C ASP A 224 -87.22 31.92 12.27
N GLU A 225 -87.54 30.89 11.49
CA GLU A 225 -88.92 30.46 11.18
C GLU A 225 -89.69 30.05 12.43
N ALA A 226 -89.08 29.24 13.31
CA ALA A 226 -89.68 28.86 14.59
C ALA A 226 -89.91 30.08 15.49
N PHE A 227 -88.99 31.05 15.49
CA PHE A 227 -89.13 32.29 16.25
C PHE A 227 -90.26 33.18 15.70
N SER A 228 -90.41 33.27 14.37
CA SER A 228 -91.55 33.94 13.74
C SER A 228 -92.86 33.27 14.12
N THR A 229 -92.92 31.93 14.04
CA THR A 229 -94.10 31.15 14.41
C THR A 229 -94.45 31.34 15.89
N LEU A 230 -93.46 31.35 16.79
CA LEU A 230 -93.66 31.65 18.21
C LEU A 230 -94.17 33.07 18.44
N LYS A 231 -93.70 34.05 17.68
CA LYS A 231 -94.18 35.44 17.74
C LYS A 231 -95.65 35.53 17.32
N ASP A 232 -96.03 34.84 16.25
CA ASP A 232 -97.41 34.79 15.77
C ASP A 232 -98.32 34.08 16.78
N CYS A 233 -97.93 32.90 17.28
CA CYS A 233 -98.63 32.20 18.37
C CYS A 233 -98.77 33.07 19.63
N ARG A 234 -97.77 33.90 19.95
CA ARG A 234 -97.84 34.83 21.09
C ARG A 234 -98.83 35.97 20.81
N ALA A 235 -98.87 36.50 19.60
CA ALA A 235 -99.86 37.48 19.19
C ALA A 235 -101.28 36.90 19.26
N ASP A 236 -101.48 35.67 18.78
CA ASP A 236 -102.73 34.95 18.89
C ASP A 236 -103.12 34.70 20.35
N LEU A 237 -102.17 34.29 21.20
CA LEU A 237 -102.42 34.13 22.64
C LEU A 237 -102.85 35.44 23.27
N THR A 238 -102.22 36.58 22.94
CA THR A 238 -102.65 37.89 23.45
C THR A 238 -104.04 38.28 22.94
N LYS A 239 -104.39 37.91 21.71
CA LYS A 239 -105.74 38.12 21.16
C LYS A 239 -106.77 37.27 21.89
N VAL A 240 -106.50 35.98 22.09
CA VAL A 240 -107.37 35.07 22.85
C VAL A 240 -107.50 35.54 24.31
N GLN A 241 -106.43 36.07 24.92
CA GLN A 241 -106.51 36.67 26.25
C GLN A 241 -107.41 37.91 26.26
N ALA A 242 -107.29 38.79 25.28
CA ALA A 242 -108.18 39.95 25.15
C ALA A 242 -109.64 39.53 24.90
N GLU A 243 -109.89 38.55 24.04
CA GLU A 243 -111.23 37.97 23.80
C GLU A 243 -111.81 37.32 25.07
N ARG A 244 -110.99 36.59 25.83
CA ARG A 244 -111.38 36.03 27.13
C ARG A 244 -111.73 37.13 28.12
N ASP A 245 -110.88 38.16 28.24
CA ASP A 245 -111.10 39.25 29.19
C ASP A 245 -112.37 40.04 28.82
N GLN A 246 -112.58 40.28 27.54
CA GLN A 246 -113.83 40.85 27.03
C GLN A 246 -115.04 39.95 27.32
N ALA A 247 -114.92 38.62 27.15
CA ALA A 247 -115.98 37.68 27.49
C ALA A 247 -116.28 37.65 29.00
N VAL A 248 -115.25 37.76 29.85
CA VAL A 248 -115.40 37.87 31.31
C VAL A 248 -116.09 39.17 31.69
N GLU A 249 -115.75 40.30 31.06
CA GLU A 249 -116.39 41.59 31.28
C GLU A 249 -117.86 41.57 30.82
N THR A 250 -118.14 40.98 29.67
CA THR A 250 -119.51 40.77 29.16
C THR A 250 -120.31 39.87 30.11
N ALA A 251 -119.71 38.81 30.65
CA ALA A 251 -120.34 37.95 31.64
C ALA A 251 -120.55 38.64 33.00
N ALA A 252 -119.65 39.54 33.41
CA ALA A 252 -119.80 40.36 34.60
C ALA A 252 -120.97 41.35 34.44
N GLN A 253 -121.08 42.00 33.26
CA GLN A 253 -122.19 42.87 32.92
C GLN A 253 -123.52 42.11 32.93
N ALA A 254 -123.58 40.92 32.31
CA ALA A 254 -124.79 40.08 32.32
C ALA A 254 -125.21 39.66 33.74
N ARG A 255 -124.24 39.43 34.65
CA ARG A 255 -124.54 39.14 36.07
C ARG A 255 -125.05 40.37 36.82
N GLN A 256 -124.55 41.56 36.49
CA GLN A 256 -125.03 42.82 37.05
C GLN A 256 -126.46 43.13 36.60
N ASP A 257 -126.75 42.92 35.31
CA ASP A 257 -128.11 43.08 34.76
C ASP A 257 -129.08 42.08 35.40
N GLN A 258 -128.66 40.82 35.59
CA GLN A 258 -129.44 39.80 36.30
C GLN A 258 -129.69 40.15 37.78
N ALA A 259 -128.73 40.80 38.45
CA ALA A 259 -128.89 41.28 39.82
C ALA A 259 -129.89 42.45 39.90
N GLN A 260 -129.87 43.37 38.93
CA GLN A 260 -130.87 44.44 38.81
C GLN A 260 -132.27 43.89 38.51
N GLU A 261 -132.38 42.87 37.67
CA GLU A 261 -133.65 42.22 37.36
C GLU A 261 -134.23 41.50 38.60
N LYS A 262 -133.38 40.85 39.41
CA LYS A 262 -133.80 40.29 40.72
C LYS A 262 -134.24 41.36 41.71
N ALA A 263 -133.54 42.49 41.77
CA ALA A 263 -133.90 43.60 42.67
C ALA A 263 -135.25 44.23 42.30
N THR A 264 -135.50 44.46 41.01
CA THR A 264 -136.79 44.98 40.52
C THR A 264 -137.93 44.00 40.74
N ARG A 265 -137.69 42.69 40.61
CA ARG A 265 -138.68 41.64 40.89
C ARG A 265 -139.05 41.56 42.37
N GLN A 266 -138.08 41.69 43.27
CA GLN A 266 -138.31 41.76 44.72
C GLN A 266 -139.10 43.02 45.11
N GLN A 267 -138.85 44.14 44.43
CA GLN A 267 -139.57 45.39 44.64
C GLN A 267 -141.04 45.27 44.19
N ALA A 268 -141.30 44.63 43.05
CA ALA A 268 -142.66 44.34 42.58
C ALA A 268 -143.42 43.37 43.51
N GLU A 269 -142.74 42.36 44.07
CA GLU A 269 -143.35 41.44 45.05
C GLU A 269 -143.71 42.15 46.37
N ALA A 270 -142.90 43.12 46.82
CA ALA A 270 -143.19 43.95 47.97
C ALA A 270 -144.43 44.85 47.74
N GLU A 271 -144.58 45.42 46.54
CA GLU A 271 -145.75 46.23 46.17
C GLU A 271 -147.04 45.39 46.13
N VAL A 272 -146.99 44.16 45.59
CA VAL A 272 -148.13 43.24 45.59
C VAL A 272 -148.54 42.82 47.01
N ALA A 273 -147.57 42.62 47.90
CA ALA A 273 -147.84 42.33 49.31
C ALA A 273 -148.52 43.51 50.02
N GLN A 274 -148.11 44.74 49.71
CA GLN A 274 -148.70 45.96 50.26
C GLN A 274 -150.15 46.18 49.75
N LEU A 275 -150.39 46.01 48.45
CA LEU A 275 -151.74 46.09 47.86
C LEU A 275 -152.71 45.07 48.46
N ARG A 276 -152.24 43.85 48.79
CA ARG A 276 -153.06 42.83 49.48
C ARG A 276 -153.44 43.26 50.90
N LYS A 277 -152.57 43.96 51.61
CA LYS A 277 -152.83 44.49 52.96
C LYS A 277 -153.90 45.59 52.92
N ASP A 278 -153.81 46.48 51.93
CA ASP A 278 -154.75 47.59 51.75
C ASP A 278 -156.14 47.12 51.29
N LEU A 279 -156.19 46.07 50.47
CA LEU A 279 -157.45 45.42 50.07
C LEU A 279 -158.16 44.76 51.28
N LYS A 280 -157.39 44.18 52.21
CA LYS A 280 -157.91 43.57 53.44
C LYS A 280 -158.51 44.64 54.37
N SER A 281 -157.81 45.76 54.57
CA SER A 281 -158.32 46.90 55.36
C SER A 281 -159.60 47.50 54.77
N SER A 282 -159.68 47.61 53.44
CA SER A 282 -160.88 48.12 52.75
C SER A 282 -162.10 47.19 52.89
N ARG A 283 -161.89 45.86 52.86
CA ARG A 283 -162.95 44.88 53.11
C ARG A 283 -163.47 44.90 54.55
N GLU A 284 -162.58 45.18 55.51
CA GLU A 284 -162.94 45.29 56.93
C GLU A 284 -163.78 46.55 57.22
N LYS A 285 -163.46 47.67 56.55
CA LYS A 285 -164.28 48.90 56.59
C LYS A 285 -165.65 48.71 55.93
N LEU A 286 -165.73 47.91 54.85
CA LEU A 286 -167.01 47.58 54.20
C LEU A 286 -167.92 46.70 55.08
N ARG A 287 -167.35 45.78 55.86
CA ARG A 287 -168.12 44.97 56.81
C ARG A 287 -168.71 45.79 57.96
N LYS A 288 -167.97 46.78 58.45
CA LYS A 288 -168.41 47.66 59.54
C LYS A 288 -169.62 48.52 59.14
N THR A 289 -169.61 49.03 57.91
CA THR A 289 -170.70 49.84 57.35
C THR A 289 -171.95 48.99 57.06
N ASP A 290 -171.80 47.71 56.68
CA ASP A 290 -172.92 46.78 56.48
C ASP A 290 -173.59 46.35 57.81
N THR A 291 -172.84 46.31 58.91
CA THR A 291 -173.42 46.07 60.25
C THR A 291 -174.15 47.28 60.80
N GLU A 292 -173.65 48.50 60.55
CA GLU A 292 -174.30 49.75 60.97
C GLU A 292 -175.62 49.99 60.20
N THR A 293 -175.67 49.65 58.90
CA THR A 293 -176.91 49.74 58.11
C THR A 293 -177.96 48.71 58.50
N LYS A 294 -177.58 47.54 59.02
CA LYS A 294 -178.53 46.57 59.58
C LYS A 294 -179.12 47.03 60.91
N SER A 295 -178.31 47.63 61.79
CA SER A 295 -178.77 48.16 63.10
C SER A 295 -179.84 49.24 62.93
N LEU A 296 -179.59 50.20 62.04
CA LEU A 296 -180.51 51.30 61.76
C LEU A 296 -181.84 50.83 61.13
N ARG A 297 -181.82 49.69 60.41
CA ARG A 297 -183.02 49.12 59.78
C ARG A 297 -183.93 48.41 60.79
N THR A 298 -183.35 47.78 61.82
CA THR A 298 -184.11 47.21 62.95
C THR A 298 -184.76 48.30 63.80
N GLU A 299 -184.03 49.38 64.09
CA GLU A 299 -184.54 50.53 64.88
C GLU A 299 -185.68 51.25 64.15
N LEU A 300 -185.60 51.38 62.82
CA LEU A 300 -186.69 51.96 62.03
C LEU A 300 -187.97 51.10 62.05
N SER A 301 -187.85 49.77 62.09
CA SER A 301 -189.01 48.88 62.16
C SER A 301 -189.70 48.93 63.54
N ALA A 302 -188.93 49.07 64.61
CA ALA A 302 -189.46 49.21 65.97
C ALA A 302 -190.24 50.54 66.15
N ALA A 303 -189.73 51.64 65.58
CA ALA A 303 -190.42 52.94 65.59
C ALA A 303 -191.72 52.94 64.76
N GLN A 304 -191.82 52.09 63.73
CA GLN A 304 -193.03 51.96 62.91
C GLN A 304 -194.13 51.13 63.58
N GLU A 305 -193.78 50.23 64.49
CA GLU A 305 -194.71 49.36 65.20
C GLU A 305 -195.35 50.10 66.40
N GLU A 306 -194.61 50.99 67.06
CA GLU A 306 -195.08 51.81 68.19
C GLU A 306 -196.10 52.89 67.77
N ILE A 307 -195.99 53.40 66.54
CA ILE A 307 -196.99 54.33 65.96
C ILE A 307 -198.34 53.62 65.71
N ARG A 308 -198.35 52.28 65.57
CA ARG A 308 -199.55 51.51 65.22
C ARG A 308 -200.47 51.24 66.40
N THR A 309 -199.95 51.22 67.63
CA THR A 309 -200.73 50.99 68.84
C THR A 309 -201.36 52.27 69.43
N LEU A 310 -201.01 53.45 68.91
CA LEU A 310 -201.63 54.73 69.30
C LEU A 310 -202.98 55.00 68.57
N ARG A 311 -203.64 53.99 67.97
CA ARG A 311 -204.81 54.21 67.12
C ARG A 311 -206.08 53.38 67.40
N ASP A 312 -206.13 52.60 68.47
CA ASP A 312 -207.37 51.96 68.99
C ASP A 312 -207.43 52.10 70.52
#